data_AF-A0A0C9SRZ3-F1
#
_entry.id   AF-A0A0C9SRZ3-F1
#
_cell.length_a   1.000
_cell.length_b   1.000
_cell.length_c   1.000
_cell.angle_alpha   90.00
_cell.angle_beta   90.00
_cell.angle_gamma   90.00
#
_symmetry.space_group_name_H-M   'P 1'
#
loop_
_entity.id
_entity.type
_entity.pdbx_description
1 polymer ?
#
loop_
_entity_poly.entity_id
_entity_poly.type
_entity_poly.pdbx_seq_one_letter_code
_entity_poly.pdbx_strand_id
1 'polypeptide(L)'
;MIDDFSRKANQYLAGDILVGQGNADSDWHDVELGNEAILPLPSNIGADQCRDHGISYLVDDELKLQQGQANDALHNIQIDLGHCSFLYCTAVRQAKYSQHKKSRAWDAVHQVNTALNVHTAIYRRWRKAMIALGASSVLLQRYQELKEEHLQSKTIEIDPSVTGTRGENLPWFWTMNADLQVGNWMSECEFARVKFHRTKANIDCCTEEVALLKMEMRWMANFFQHHSDKWRRFAAEAKAKRDVGRVCFAKKQTKTWGTLHEQVVTLIHRFRLA
;
A
#
# COMPACT_ATOMS: atom_id res chain seq x y z
N MET A 1 -8.39 -24.46 1.52
CA MET A 1 -7.26 -23.49 1.50
C MET A 1 -7.49 -22.34 2.48
N ILE A 2 -8.71 -21.81 2.62
CA ILE A 2 -9.12 -20.82 3.66
C ILE A 2 -8.92 -21.36 5.10
N ASP A 3 -9.14 -22.66 5.29
CA ASP A 3 -9.16 -23.30 6.61
C ASP A 3 -7.79 -23.48 7.28
N ASP A 4 -6.70 -23.40 6.51
CA ASP A 4 -5.34 -23.62 7.02
C ASP A 4 -4.73 -22.32 7.57
N PHE A 5 -5.11 -21.18 6.99
CA PHE A 5 -4.68 -19.86 7.46
C PHE A 5 -5.36 -19.49 8.79
N SER A 6 -6.68 -19.68 8.89
CA SER A 6 -7.43 -19.47 10.14
C SER A 6 -6.96 -20.41 11.25
N ARG A 7 -6.58 -21.65 10.91
CA ARG A 7 -6.04 -22.63 11.87
C ARG A 7 -4.65 -22.26 12.36
N LYS A 8 -3.76 -21.82 11.48
CA LYS A 8 -2.42 -21.32 11.86
C LYS A 8 -2.51 -20.02 12.67
N ALA A 9 -3.33 -19.07 12.26
CA ALA A 9 -3.56 -17.83 13.00
C ALA A 9 -4.11 -18.09 14.42
N ASN A 10 -5.06 -19.01 14.56
CA ASN A 10 -5.55 -19.44 15.87
C ASN A 10 -4.50 -20.20 16.68
N GLN A 11 -3.59 -20.95 16.04
CA GLN A 11 -2.46 -21.60 16.74
C GLN A 11 -1.46 -20.61 17.31
N TYR A 12 -1.25 -19.47 16.66
CA TYR A 12 -0.39 -18.39 17.17
C TYR A 12 -1.04 -17.60 18.31
N LEU A 13 -2.38 -17.51 18.34
CA LEU A 13 -3.15 -16.78 19.37
C LEU A 13 -3.57 -17.64 20.57
N ALA A 14 -3.69 -18.97 20.40
CA ALA A 14 -4.12 -19.89 21.44
C ALA A 14 -3.03 -20.27 22.47
N GLY A 15 -1.82 -19.71 22.31
CA GLY A 15 -0.67 -20.01 23.16
C GLY A 15 -0.87 -19.63 24.63
N ASP A 16 -1.39 -18.43 24.94
CA ASP A 16 -1.50 -17.94 26.32
C ASP A 16 -2.48 -16.76 26.46
N ILE A 17 -3.76 -16.95 26.14
CA ILE A 17 -4.79 -15.93 26.41
C ILE A 17 -6.01 -16.58 27.06
N LEU A 18 -6.00 -16.66 28.40
CA LEU A 18 -7.22 -16.86 29.18
C LEU A 18 -8.02 -15.55 29.18
N VAL A 19 -8.93 -15.37 28.22
CA VAL A 19 -9.88 -14.25 28.23
C VAL A 19 -11.24 -14.75 28.73
N GLY A 20 -11.62 -14.25 29.90
CA GLY A 20 -12.97 -14.36 30.43
C GLY A 20 -13.98 -13.62 29.55
N GLN A 21 -15.15 -14.23 29.37
CA GLN A 21 -16.26 -13.64 28.63
C GLN A 21 -16.80 -12.41 29.36
N GLY A 22 -16.64 -11.24 28.74
CA GLY A 22 -17.20 -9.97 29.19
C GLY A 22 -17.85 -9.24 28.02
N ASN A 23 -19.07 -8.76 28.27
CA ASN A 23 -20.04 -8.23 27.32
C ASN A 23 -19.71 -6.80 26.82
N ALA A 24 -20.34 -6.45 25.70
CA ALA A 24 -20.25 -5.21 24.93
C ALA A 24 -20.25 -3.89 25.74
N ASP A 25 -19.13 -3.18 25.69
CA ASP A 25 -19.05 -1.77 25.29
C ASP A 25 -17.61 -1.52 24.83
N SER A 26 -17.43 -0.81 23.71
CA SER A 26 -16.10 -0.56 23.13
C SER A 26 -15.38 0.51 23.92
N ASP A 27 -14.89 0.13 25.10
CA ASP A 27 -14.02 0.93 25.93
C ASP A 27 -12.57 0.56 25.62
N TRP A 28 -11.86 1.45 24.92
CA TRP A 28 -10.46 1.26 24.53
C TRP A 28 -9.49 1.55 25.68
N HIS A 29 -10.00 1.66 26.90
CA HIS A 29 -9.20 1.90 28.07
C HIS A 29 -8.53 0.61 28.56
N ASP A 30 -7.19 0.66 28.49
CA ASP A 30 -6.25 -0.13 29.25
C ASP A 30 -6.51 -1.64 29.27
N VAL A 31 -6.03 -2.33 28.22
CA VAL A 31 -5.62 -3.73 28.36
C VAL A 31 -4.50 -3.76 29.41
N GLU A 32 -4.89 -3.92 30.67
CA GLU A 32 -3.98 -4.19 31.78
C GLU A 32 -3.35 -5.55 31.51
N LEU A 33 -2.15 -5.55 30.93
CA LEU A 33 -1.25 -6.69 30.99
C LEU A 33 -1.10 -7.03 32.46
N GLY A 34 -1.55 -8.24 32.85
CA GLY A 34 -1.70 -8.64 34.25
C GLY A 34 -0.46 -8.37 35.09
N ASN A 35 -0.68 -8.25 36.42
CA ASN A 35 0.34 -7.99 37.44
C ASN A 35 1.39 -9.11 37.53
N GLU A 36 2.25 -9.23 36.51
CA GLU A 36 3.44 -10.05 36.54
C GLU A 36 4.50 -9.36 37.40
N ALA A 37 5.29 -10.17 38.12
CA ALA A 37 6.40 -9.68 38.93
C ALA A 37 7.31 -8.79 38.06
N ILE A 38 7.46 -7.52 38.46
CA ILE A 38 8.28 -6.55 37.74
C ILE A 38 9.73 -7.05 37.77
N LEU A 39 10.20 -7.58 36.64
CA LEU A 39 11.61 -7.92 36.48
C LEU A 39 12.45 -6.64 36.63
N PRO A 40 13.56 -6.67 37.39
CA PRO A 40 14.44 -5.52 37.58
C PRO A 40 15.29 -5.31 36.32
N LEU A 41 14.64 -4.89 35.24
CA LEU A 41 15.29 -4.49 34.00
C LEU A 41 15.85 -3.07 34.12
N PRO A 42 16.96 -2.74 33.43
CA PRO A 42 17.50 -1.38 33.38
C PRO A 42 16.45 -0.29 33.08
N SER A 43 15.45 -0.58 32.25
CA SER A 43 14.32 0.34 31.94
C SER A 43 13.41 0.65 33.14
N ASN A 44 13.33 -0.25 34.13
CA ASN A 44 12.55 -0.07 35.36
C ASN A 44 13.38 0.57 36.49
N ILE A 45 14.71 0.39 36.46
CA ILE A 45 15.66 0.91 37.46
C ILE A 45 16.05 2.36 37.12
N GLY A 46 16.15 2.68 35.83
CA GLY A 46 16.56 3.99 35.32
C GLY A 46 18.05 4.06 35.00
N ALA A 47 18.38 4.81 33.94
CA ALA A 47 19.74 4.87 33.39
C ALA A 47 20.79 5.41 34.38
N ASP A 48 20.41 6.32 35.28
CA ASP A 48 21.33 6.91 36.25
C ASP A 48 21.67 5.95 37.38
N GLN A 49 20.69 5.22 37.91
CA GLN A 49 20.94 4.15 38.88
C GLN A 49 21.76 3.01 38.25
N CYS A 50 21.54 2.70 36.97
CA CYS A 50 22.36 1.73 36.25
C CYS A 50 23.83 2.18 36.12
N ARG A 51 24.08 3.49 36.02
CA ARG A 51 25.45 4.06 36.08
C ARG A 51 26.04 3.94 37.47
N ASP A 52 25.28 4.27 38.51
CA ASP A 52 25.73 4.19 39.90
C ASP A 52 26.09 2.74 40.32
N HIS A 53 25.38 1.76 39.75
CA HIS A 53 25.63 0.33 40.01
C HIS A 53 26.66 -0.31 39.05
N GLY A 54 27.23 0.44 38.11
CA GLY A 54 28.25 -0.07 37.17
C GLY A 54 27.70 -1.05 36.12
N ILE A 55 26.39 -1.08 35.90
CA ILE A 55 25.70 -1.97 34.95
C ILE A 55 25.26 -1.26 33.67
N SER A 56 25.90 -0.15 33.32
CA SER A 56 25.52 0.67 32.16
C SER A 56 25.58 -0.08 30.83
N TYR A 57 26.43 -1.10 30.70
CA TYR A 57 26.51 -1.93 29.49
C TYR A 57 25.20 -2.69 29.21
N LEU A 58 24.42 -3.03 30.26
CA LEU A 58 23.13 -3.70 30.10
C LEU A 58 22.06 -2.79 29.49
N VAL A 59 22.22 -1.46 29.60
CA VAL A 59 21.29 -0.50 29.00
C VAL A 59 21.30 -0.64 27.48
N ASP A 60 22.49 -0.77 26.88
CA ASP A 60 22.65 -0.91 25.43
C ASP A 60 22.10 -2.25 24.92
N ASP A 61 22.28 -3.32 25.69
CA ASP A 61 21.78 -4.64 25.33
C ASP A 61 20.26 -4.74 25.50
N GLU A 62 19.71 -4.16 26.57
CA GLU A 62 18.25 -4.04 26.71
C GLU A 62 17.68 -3.18 25.58
N LEU A 63 18.33 -2.07 25.20
CA LEU A 63 17.85 -1.23 24.11
C LEU A 63 17.73 -2.00 22.78
N LYS A 64 18.66 -2.91 22.49
CA LYS A 64 18.57 -3.81 21.31
C LYS A 64 17.43 -4.82 21.45
N LEU A 65 17.25 -5.38 22.64
CA LEU A 65 16.13 -6.29 22.92
C LEU A 65 14.78 -5.60 22.69
N GLN A 66 14.63 -4.38 23.20
CA GLN A 66 13.43 -3.57 23.06
C GLN A 66 13.13 -3.21 21.60
N GLN A 67 14.15 -2.97 20.78
CA GLN A 67 13.98 -2.79 19.34
C GLN A 67 13.43 -4.06 18.66
N GLY A 68 13.96 -5.23 19.03
CA GLY A 68 13.46 -6.52 18.55
C GLY A 68 12.00 -6.72 18.91
N GLN A 69 11.66 -6.56 20.19
CA GLN A 69 10.29 -6.70 20.69
C GLN A 69 9.32 -5.69 20.06
N ALA A 70 9.76 -4.46 19.83
CA ALA A 70 8.97 -3.46 19.12
C ALA A 70 8.74 -3.84 17.65
N ASN A 71 9.73 -4.40 16.96
CA ASN A 71 9.58 -4.88 15.58
C ASN A 71 8.58 -6.03 15.51
N ASP A 72 8.64 -6.99 16.43
CA ASP A 72 7.73 -8.13 16.50
C ASP A 72 6.29 -7.66 16.78
N ALA A 73 6.12 -6.73 17.73
CA ALA A 73 4.81 -6.15 18.04
C ALA A 73 4.22 -5.40 16.82
N LEU A 74 5.03 -4.60 16.11
CA LEU A 74 4.60 -3.91 14.89
C LEU A 74 4.24 -4.90 13.77
N HIS A 75 4.98 -5.98 13.64
CA HIS A 75 4.68 -7.04 12.67
C HIS A 75 3.33 -7.69 12.97
N ASN A 76 3.07 -8.05 14.23
CA ASN A 76 1.79 -8.62 14.61
C ASN A 76 0.62 -7.64 14.41
N ILE A 77 0.82 -6.34 14.70
CA ILE A 77 -0.16 -5.28 14.40
C ILE A 77 -0.49 -5.25 12.90
N GLN A 78 0.51 -5.36 12.03
CA GLN A 78 0.28 -5.42 10.57
C GLN A 78 -0.54 -6.66 10.17
N ILE A 79 -0.22 -7.83 10.73
CA ILE A 79 -0.94 -9.08 10.48
C ILE A 79 -2.41 -8.93 10.91
N ASP A 80 -2.66 -8.46 12.12
CA ASP A 80 -4.01 -8.29 12.66
C ASP A 80 -4.84 -7.31 11.84
N LEU A 81 -4.25 -6.17 11.45
CA LEU A 81 -4.91 -5.21 10.57
C LEU A 81 -5.23 -5.80 9.20
N GLY A 82 -4.31 -6.58 8.62
CA GLY A 82 -4.53 -7.31 7.38
C GLY A 82 -5.66 -8.32 7.50
N HIS A 83 -5.69 -9.07 8.60
CA HIS A 83 -6.73 -10.07 8.88
C HIS A 83 -8.10 -9.43 9.11
N CYS A 84 -8.19 -8.33 9.86
CA CYS A 84 -9.41 -7.54 10.02
C CYS A 84 -9.97 -7.08 8.66
N SER A 85 -9.11 -6.56 7.78
CA SER A 85 -9.53 -6.16 6.42
C SER A 85 -10.03 -7.32 5.58
N PHE A 86 -9.35 -8.46 5.65
CA PHE A 86 -9.77 -9.68 4.97
C PHE A 86 -11.14 -10.18 5.47
N LEU A 87 -11.36 -10.23 6.78
CA LEU A 87 -12.65 -10.63 7.37
C LEU A 87 -13.77 -9.66 6.99
N TYR A 88 -13.48 -8.36 6.89
CA TYR A 88 -14.45 -7.39 6.42
C TYR A 88 -14.91 -7.70 4.98
N CYS A 89 -13.96 -7.95 4.08
CA CYS A 89 -14.24 -8.25 2.68
C CYS A 89 -14.95 -9.60 2.47
N THR A 90 -14.54 -10.64 3.20
CA THR A 90 -14.95 -12.03 2.93
C THR A 90 -16.11 -12.50 3.79
N ALA A 91 -16.18 -12.09 5.07
CA ALA A 91 -17.23 -12.52 5.98
C ALA A 91 -18.31 -11.45 6.14
N VAL A 92 -17.92 -10.21 6.49
CA VAL A 92 -18.89 -9.15 6.81
C VAL A 92 -19.70 -8.72 5.59
N ARG A 93 -19.04 -8.41 4.46
CA ARG A 93 -19.73 -8.00 3.23
C ARG A 93 -20.62 -9.11 2.65
N GLN A 94 -20.22 -10.38 2.78
CA GLN A 94 -20.98 -11.52 2.25
C GLN A 94 -22.18 -11.91 3.14
N ALA A 95 -22.18 -11.51 4.42
CA ALA A 95 -23.23 -11.84 5.37
C ALA A 95 -24.50 -10.96 5.29
N LYS A 96 -24.66 -10.16 4.23
CA LYS A 96 -25.71 -9.12 4.08
C LYS A 96 -27.14 -9.62 4.36
N TYR A 97 -27.44 -10.87 4.02
CA TYR A 97 -28.80 -11.43 4.07
C TYR A 97 -29.08 -12.34 5.27
N SER A 98 -28.11 -12.58 6.16
CA SER A 98 -28.29 -13.50 7.28
C SER A 98 -27.76 -12.90 8.58
N GLN A 99 -28.66 -12.64 9.53
CA GLN A 99 -28.34 -12.02 10.81
C GLN A 99 -27.33 -12.86 11.61
N HIS A 100 -27.49 -14.19 11.64
CA HIS A 100 -26.57 -15.08 12.34
C HIS A 100 -25.18 -15.11 11.70
N LYS A 101 -25.09 -15.11 10.36
CA LYS A 101 -23.79 -15.00 9.66
C LYS A 101 -23.14 -13.64 9.91
N LYS A 102 -23.94 -12.57 9.98
CA LYS A 102 -23.47 -11.22 10.27
C LYS A 102 -22.89 -11.15 11.69
N SER A 103 -23.59 -11.67 12.68
CA SER A 103 -23.10 -11.75 14.07
C SER A 103 -21.75 -12.45 14.13
N ARG A 104 -21.64 -13.68 13.58
CA ARG A 104 -20.38 -14.43 13.59
C ARG A 104 -19.24 -13.73 12.87
N ALA A 105 -19.53 -13.03 11.76
CA ALA A 105 -18.53 -12.27 11.04
C ALA A 105 -18.00 -11.09 11.89
N TRP A 106 -18.89 -10.39 12.61
CA TRP A 106 -18.48 -9.35 13.55
C TRP A 106 -17.75 -9.91 14.76
N ASP A 107 -18.18 -11.04 15.32
CA ASP A 107 -17.50 -11.71 16.44
C ASP A 107 -16.05 -12.05 16.06
N ALA A 108 -15.81 -12.54 14.84
CA ALA A 108 -14.47 -12.81 14.33
C ALA A 108 -13.64 -11.52 14.20
N VAL A 109 -14.23 -10.43 13.70
CA VAL A 109 -13.55 -9.11 13.63
C VAL A 109 -13.22 -8.59 15.03
N HIS A 110 -14.13 -8.75 16.00
CA HIS A 110 -13.89 -8.36 17.39
C HIS A 110 -12.73 -9.14 18.01
N GLN A 111 -12.64 -10.45 17.78
CA GLN A 111 -11.52 -11.27 18.28
C GLN A 111 -10.17 -10.78 17.76
N VAL A 112 -10.07 -10.47 16.47
CA VAL A 112 -8.83 -9.94 15.87
C VAL A 112 -8.53 -8.53 16.40
N ASN A 113 -9.53 -7.68 16.60
CA ASN A 113 -9.34 -6.37 17.21
C ASN A 113 -8.86 -6.47 18.67
N THR A 114 -9.29 -7.48 19.43
CA THR A 114 -8.76 -7.72 20.77
C THR A 114 -7.27 -8.08 20.72
N ALA A 115 -6.85 -8.94 19.79
CA ALA A 115 -5.43 -9.26 19.59
C ALA A 115 -4.63 -8.02 19.16
N LEU A 116 -5.17 -7.21 18.24
CA LEU A 116 -4.59 -5.94 17.80
C LEU A 116 -4.33 -4.99 18.99
N ASN A 117 -5.26 -4.94 19.94
CA ASN A 117 -5.15 -4.12 21.15
C ASN A 117 -4.04 -4.59 22.06
N VAL A 118 -3.91 -5.90 22.26
CA VAL A 118 -2.81 -6.49 23.03
C VAL A 118 -1.47 -6.13 22.39
N HIS A 119 -1.31 -6.35 21.08
CA HIS A 119 -0.06 -6.02 20.38
C HIS A 119 0.25 -4.51 20.39
N THR A 120 -0.78 -3.67 20.33
CA THR A 120 -0.67 -2.21 20.48
C THR A 120 -0.16 -1.82 21.87
N ALA A 121 -0.73 -2.41 22.93
CA ALA A 121 -0.31 -2.15 24.30
C ALA A 121 1.13 -2.59 24.54
N ILE A 122 1.51 -3.77 24.02
CA ILE A 122 2.88 -4.29 24.04
C ILE A 122 3.84 -3.32 23.36
N TYR A 123 3.54 -2.85 22.15
CA TYR A 123 4.36 -1.85 21.45
C TYR A 123 4.52 -0.56 22.26
N ARG A 124 3.43 -0.04 22.81
CA ARG A 124 3.45 1.18 23.64
C ARG A 124 4.33 1.01 24.88
N ARG A 125 4.30 -0.16 25.52
CA ARG A 125 5.14 -0.51 26.67
C ARG A 125 6.62 -0.48 26.30
N TRP A 126 7.01 -1.15 25.21
CA TRP A 126 8.41 -1.18 24.76
C TRP A 126 8.91 0.20 24.31
N ARG A 127 8.05 1.00 23.67
CA ARG A 127 8.39 2.39 23.35
C ARG A 127 8.64 3.24 24.61
N LYS A 128 7.81 3.09 25.65
CA LYS A 128 8.05 3.75 26.95
C LYS A 128 9.38 3.31 27.57
N ALA A 129 9.70 2.01 27.52
CA ALA A 129 10.98 1.49 28.00
C ALA A 129 12.17 2.08 27.23
N MET A 130 12.09 2.18 25.89
CA MET A 130 13.13 2.82 25.08
C MET A 130 13.36 4.29 25.45
N ILE A 131 12.29 5.04 25.75
CA ILE A 131 12.40 6.42 26.24
C ILE A 131 13.10 6.46 27.60
N ALA A 132 12.75 5.57 28.52
CA ALA A 132 13.35 5.48 29.86
C ALA A 132 14.85 5.13 29.82
N LEU A 133 15.27 4.32 28.85
CA LEU A 133 16.69 3.98 28.61
C LEU A 133 17.50 5.10 27.94
N GLY A 134 16.86 6.21 27.53
CA GLY A 134 17.53 7.32 26.87
C GLY A 134 17.84 7.06 25.39
N ALA A 135 16.94 6.36 24.68
CA ALA A 135 17.08 6.12 23.23
C ALA A 135 17.35 7.41 22.44
N SER A 136 18.18 7.31 21.41
CA SER A 136 18.51 8.44 20.54
C SER A 136 17.27 8.97 19.80
N SER A 137 17.29 10.27 19.46
CA SER A 137 16.21 10.90 18.70
C SER A 137 15.96 10.23 17.34
N VAL A 138 17.01 9.76 16.68
CA VAL A 138 16.93 9.00 15.42
C VAL A 138 16.14 7.71 15.61
N LEU A 139 16.38 7.00 16.72
CA LEU A 139 15.67 5.76 17.03
C LEU A 139 14.20 6.02 17.36
N LEU A 140 13.90 7.06 18.13
CA LEU A 140 12.52 7.46 18.44
C LEU A 140 11.76 8.01 17.22
N GLN A 141 12.46 8.55 16.22
CA GLN A 141 11.87 8.93 14.93
C GLN A 141 11.52 7.70 14.09
N ARG A 142 12.29 6.62 14.21
CA ARG A 142 11.99 5.33 13.58
C ARG A 142 10.80 4.64 14.26
N TYR A 143 10.78 4.59 15.59
CA TYR A 143 9.70 4.02 16.41
C TYR A 143 8.73 5.10 16.88
N GLN A 144 7.86 5.55 15.97
CA GLN A 144 6.95 6.66 16.25
C GLN A 144 5.81 6.24 17.18
N GLU A 145 5.09 7.23 17.70
CA GLU A 145 3.93 6.99 18.54
C GLU A 145 2.77 6.36 17.74
N LEU A 146 2.12 5.37 18.34
CA LEU A 146 0.98 4.69 17.75
C LEU A 146 -0.32 5.37 18.18
N LYS A 147 -0.83 6.24 17.31
CA LYS A 147 -2.11 6.90 17.46
C LYS A 147 -3.26 6.00 17.02
N GLU A 148 -4.45 6.25 17.56
CA GLU A 148 -5.66 5.50 17.23
C GLU A 148 -6.04 5.61 15.75
N GLU A 149 -5.78 6.76 15.12
CA GLU A 149 -5.98 6.97 13.67
C GLU A 149 -5.21 5.97 12.80
N HIS A 150 -4.08 5.44 13.30
CA HIS A 150 -3.28 4.46 12.60
C HIS A 150 -3.86 3.03 12.67
N LEU A 151 -4.74 2.76 13.64
CA LEU A 151 -5.31 1.45 13.92
C LEU A 151 -6.69 1.25 13.29
N GLN A 152 -7.30 2.32 12.78
CA GLN A 152 -8.63 2.23 12.16
C GLN A 152 -8.58 1.45 10.83
N SER A 153 -9.41 0.41 10.73
CA SER A 153 -9.54 -0.40 9.50
C SER A 153 -10.05 0.39 8.29
N LYS A 154 -10.65 1.57 8.51
CA LYS A 154 -11.07 2.49 7.44
C LYS A 154 -9.90 2.94 6.58
N THR A 155 -8.70 3.06 7.15
CA THR A 155 -7.45 3.34 6.43
C THR A 155 -7.07 2.24 5.45
N ILE A 156 -7.68 1.05 5.58
CA ILE A 156 -7.42 -0.14 4.76
C ILE A 156 -8.47 -0.29 3.64
N GLU A 157 -9.61 0.41 3.70
CA GLU A 157 -10.54 0.53 2.57
C GLU A 157 -10.06 1.59 1.57
N ILE A 158 -8.84 1.42 1.05
CA ILE A 158 -8.45 2.13 -0.18
C ILE A 158 -9.07 1.33 -1.32
N ASP A 159 -10.29 1.70 -1.70
CA ASP A 159 -10.81 1.37 -3.02
C ASP A 159 -9.91 2.07 -4.06
N PRO A 160 -9.09 1.34 -4.83
CA PRO A 160 -8.17 1.94 -5.78
C PRO A 160 -8.89 2.51 -7.01
N SER A 161 -10.21 2.30 -7.14
CA SER A 161 -11.02 2.96 -8.16
C SER A 161 -11.32 4.43 -7.83
N VAL A 162 -11.10 4.85 -6.58
CA VAL A 162 -11.23 6.25 -6.17
C VAL A 162 -9.99 7.01 -6.63
N THR A 163 -10.10 7.63 -7.80
CA THR A 163 -9.07 8.53 -8.32
C THR A 163 -9.09 9.82 -7.49
N GLY A 164 -8.06 10.04 -6.66
CA GLY A 164 -7.95 11.23 -5.81
C GLY A 164 -7.31 10.98 -4.45
N THR A 165 -7.30 9.75 -3.95
CA THR A 165 -6.67 9.33 -2.68
C THR A 165 -5.17 9.10 -2.79
N ARG A 166 -4.51 9.79 -3.74
CA ARG A 166 -3.06 9.72 -3.96
C ARG A 166 -2.37 10.57 -2.89
N GLY A 167 -2.35 10.07 -1.65
CA GLY A 167 -1.70 10.75 -0.53
C GLY A 167 -2.28 10.49 0.85
N GLU A 168 -3.39 9.77 0.99
CA GLU A 168 -3.90 9.45 2.33
C GLU A 168 -2.99 8.38 2.97
N ASN A 169 -2.30 8.87 4.00
CA ASN A 169 -1.08 8.32 4.57
C ASN A 169 -1.30 6.90 5.12
N LEU A 170 -0.69 5.90 4.48
CA LEU A 170 -0.41 4.64 5.16
C LEU A 170 0.35 4.99 6.46
N PRO A 171 -0.05 4.46 7.62
CA PRO A 171 0.69 4.63 8.86
C PRO A 171 2.17 4.31 8.66
N TRP A 172 3.04 5.06 9.34
CA TRP A 172 4.50 4.99 9.21
C TRP A 172 5.06 3.57 9.37
N PHE A 173 4.41 2.72 10.18
CA PHE A 173 4.87 1.34 10.43
C PHE A 173 4.72 0.42 9.22
N TRP A 174 3.92 0.77 8.20
CA TRP A 174 3.81 -0.02 6.97
C TRP A 174 5.01 0.11 6.04
N THR A 175 5.78 1.20 6.14
CA THR A 175 6.94 1.47 5.27
C THR A 175 8.28 1.33 5.99
N MET A 176 8.27 1.19 7.32
CA MET A 176 9.46 1.15 8.18
C MET A 176 10.43 -0.03 7.89
N ASN A 177 9.93 -1.14 7.33
CA ASN A 177 10.70 -2.36 7.05
C ASN A 177 10.84 -2.67 5.55
N ALA A 178 10.63 -1.69 4.66
CA ALA A 178 10.77 -1.90 3.22
C ALA A 178 12.20 -2.28 2.78
N ASP A 179 13.20 -1.95 3.61
CA ASP A 179 14.63 -2.21 3.34
C ASP A 179 15.10 -3.59 3.82
N LEU A 180 14.38 -4.24 4.73
CA LEU A 180 14.64 -5.65 5.06
C LEU A 180 14.13 -6.49 3.90
N GLN A 181 15.02 -7.32 3.34
CA GLN A 181 14.76 -8.13 2.15
C GLN A 181 13.32 -8.65 2.11
N VAL A 182 12.66 -8.37 0.99
CA VAL A 182 11.30 -8.79 0.63
C VAL A 182 11.20 -10.30 0.71
N GLY A 183 11.02 -10.81 1.92
CA GLY A 183 11.05 -12.21 2.27
C GLY A 183 9.95 -12.45 3.29
N ASN A 184 8.98 -13.26 2.87
CA ASN A 184 7.85 -13.78 3.66
C ASN A 184 6.69 -12.83 4.01
N TRP A 185 6.91 -11.63 4.56
CA TRP A 185 5.79 -10.81 5.08
C TRP A 185 4.78 -10.34 4.01
N MET A 186 5.27 -10.05 2.80
CA MET A 186 4.46 -9.62 1.64
C MET A 186 3.58 -10.77 1.08
N SER A 187 3.91 -12.02 1.41
CA SER A 187 3.13 -13.20 1.02
C SER A 187 1.99 -13.48 2.01
N GLU A 188 2.19 -13.14 3.29
CA GLU A 188 1.21 -13.38 4.37
C GLU A 188 0.16 -12.25 4.47
N CYS A 189 0.53 -11.00 4.15
CA CYS A 189 -0.42 -9.89 4.08
C CYS A 189 -1.05 -9.76 2.68
N GLU A 190 -2.18 -10.45 2.45
CA GLU A 190 -2.95 -10.33 1.18
C GLU A 190 -3.24 -8.88 0.79
N PHE A 191 -3.48 -8.00 1.77
CA PHE A 191 -3.71 -6.57 1.52
C PHE A 191 -2.52 -5.85 0.89
N ALA A 192 -1.32 -6.02 1.46
CA ALA A 192 -0.09 -5.43 0.93
C ALA A 192 0.23 -5.99 -0.47
N ARG A 193 -0.01 -7.30 -0.66
CA ARG A 193 0.15 -7.98 -1.96
C ARG A 193 -0.82 -7.45 -3.01
N VAL A 194 -2.11 -7.34 -2.71
CA VAL A 194 -3.13 -6.81 -3.64
C VAL A 194 -2.84 -5.35 -3.98
N LYS A 195 -2.49 -4.53 -2.99
CA LYS A 195 -2.13 -3.12 -3.21
C LYS A 195 -0.89 -2.98 -4.08
N PHE A 196 0.13 -3.79 -3.83
CA PHE A 196 1.33 -3.85 -4.67
C PHE A 196 1.00 -4.26 -6.11
N HIS A 197 0.27 -5.37 -6.32
CA HIS A 197 -0.09 -5.85 -7.65
C HIS A 197 -0.93 -4.84 -8.43
N ARG A 198 -1.89 -4.16 -7.78
CA ARG A 198 -2.68 -3.10 -8.43
C ARG A 198 -1.84 -1.88 -8.78
N THR A 199 -0.97 -1.44 -7.89
CA THR A 199 -0.08 -0.30 -8.15
C THR A 199 0.87 -0.62 -9.30
N LYS A 200 1.44 -1.83 -9.29
CA LYS A 200 2.29 -2.33 -10.37
C LYS A 200 1.51 -2.41 -11.69
N ALA A 201 0.31 -3.00 -11.69
CA ALA A 201 -0.54 -3.10 -12.87
C ALA A 201 -0.92 -1.72 -13.44
N ASN A 202 -1.19 -0.74 -12.58
CA ASN A 202 -1.45 0.64 -13.01
C ASN A 202 -0.20 1.28 -13.63
N ILE A 203 0.98 1.10 -13.04
CA ILE A 203 2.25 1.57 -13.61
C ILE A 203 2.51 0.90 -14.95
N ASP A 204 2.33 -0.41 -15.04
CA ASP A 204 2.53 -1.19 -16.26
C ASP A 204 1.56 -0.71 -17.36
N CYS A 205 0.28 -0.49 -17.02
CA CYS A 205 -0.74 0.06 -17.91
C CYS A 205 -0.39 1.48 -18.38
N CYS A 206 -0.04 2.41 -17.49
CA CYS A 206 0.37 3.76 -17.88
C CYS A 206 1.62 3.73 -18.77
N THR A 207 2.56 2.81 -18.52
CA THR A 207 3.76 2.64 -19.34
C THR A 207 3.39 2.15 -20.74
N GLU A 208 2.46 1.19 -20.83
CA GLU A 208 1.92 0.69 -22.09
C GLU A 208 1.16 1.79 -22.85
N GLU A 209 0.26 2.53 -22.20
CA GLU A 209 -0.49 3.63 -22.81
C GLU A 209 0.43 4.70 -23.39
N VAL A 210 1.51 5.07 -22.68
CA VAL A 210 2.52 6.01 -23.19
C VAL A 210 3.24 5.43 -24.41
N ALA A 211 3.53 4.13 -24.42
CA ALA A 211 4.15 3.48 -25.57
C ALA A 211 3.20 3.42 -26.78
N LEU A 212 1.93 3.08 -26.56
CA LEU A 212 0.88 3.05 -27.57
C LEU A 212 0.65 4.44 -28.17
N LEU A 213 0.50 5.46 -27.33
CA LEU A 213 0.30 6.84 -27.78
C LEU A 213 1.43 7.32 -28.70
N LYS A 214 2.69 6.98 -28.37
CA LYS A 214 3.85 7.29 -29.23
C LYS A 214 3.77 6.59 -30.58
N MET A 215 3.27 5.36 -30.63
CA MET A 215 3.09 4.62 -31.88
C MET A 215 1.92 5.17 -32.69
N GLU A 216 0.78 5.45 -32.05
CA GLU A 216 -0.40 6.04 -32.69
C GLU A 216 -0.10 7.40 -33.33
N MET A 217 0.65 8.26 -32.63
CA MET A 217 1.13 9.53 -33.18
C MET A 217 1.94 9.32 -34.46
N ARG A 218 2.87 8.34 -34.47
CA ARG A 218 3.66 8.00 -35.66
C ARG A 218 2.79 7.44 -36.77
N TRP A 219 1.85 6.55 -36.45
CA TRP A 219 0.92 5.99 -37.41
C TRP A 219 0.03 7.06 -38.04
N MET A 220 -0.42 8.05 -37.27
CA MET A 220 -1.21 9.17 -37.79
C MET A 220 -0.41 10.03 -38.77
N ALA A 221 0.85 10.34 -38.46
CA ALA A 221 1.74 11.02 -39.40
C ALA A 221 1.90 10.21 -40.70
N ASN A 222 2.25 8.92 -40.58
CA ASN A 222 2.39 8.04 -41.73
C ASN A 222 1.11 7.93 -42.57
N PHE A 223 -0.06 7.92 -41.92
CA PHE A 223 -1.37 7.85 -42.57
C PHE A 223 -1.64 9.10 -43.43
N PHE A 224 -1.37 10.30 -42.90
CA PHE A 224 -1.54 11.54 -43.66
C PHE A 224 -0.53 11.67 -44.80
N GLN A 225 0.72 11.26 -44.57
CA GLN A 225 1.73 11.22 -45.63
C GLN A 225 1.33 10.27 -46.75
N HIS A 226 0.91 9.05 -46.40
CA HIS A 226 0.42 8.05 -47.36
C HIS A 226 -0.73 8.59 -48.21
N HIS A 227 -1.69 9.27 -47.61
CA HIS A 227 -2.81 9.88 -48.33
C HIS A 227 -2.36 11.01 -49.26
N SER A 228 -1.45 11.88 -48.79
CA SER A 228 -0.88 12.94 -49.62
C SER A 228 -0.20 12.37 -50.88
N ASP A 229 0.59 11.32 -50.71
CA ASP A 229 1.30 10.66 -51.81
C ASP A 229 0.36 9.89 -52.74
N LYS A 230 -0.69 9.26 -52.20
CA LYS A 230 -1.73 8.63 -53.01
C LYS A 230 -2.43 9.64 -53.92
N TRP A 231 -2.83 10.79 -53.39
CA TRP A 231 -3.44 11.86 -54.19
C TRP A 231 -2.46 12.47 -55.19
N ARG A 232 -1.17 12.53 -54.86
CA ARG A 232 -0.10 12.98 -55.77
C ARG A 232 0.01 12.05 -56.99
N ARG A 233 -0.09 10.74 -56.77
CA ARG A 233 -0.12 9.73 -57.86
C ARG A 233 -1.36 9.90 -58.73
N PHE A 234 -2.54 10.07 -58.14
CA PHE A 234 -3.76 10.34 -58.91
C PHE A 234 -3.69 11.64 -59.72
N ALA A 235 -3.04 12.68 -59.21
CA ALA A 235 -2.80 13.90 -59.97
C ALA A 235 -1.89 13.66 -61.19
N ALA A 236 -0.85 12.83 -61.05
CA ALA A 236 0.05 12.47 -62.14
C ALA A 236 -0.67 11.64 -63.23
N GLU A 237 -1.48 10.65 -62.83
CA GLU A 237 -2.28 9.83 -63.74
C GLU A 237 -3.32 10.68 -64.50
N ALA A 238 -4.04 11.57 -63.80
CA ALA A 238 -5.01 12.45 -64.42
C ALA A 238 -4.35 13.43 -65.42
N LYS A 239 -3.13 13.89 -65.11
CA LYS A 239 -2.33 14.73 -66.01
C LYS A 239 -1.95 13.97 -67.28
N ALA A 240 -1.57 12.70 -67.18
CA ALA A 240 -1.28 11.86 -68.34
C ALA A 240 -2.53 11.68 -69.25
N LYS A 241 -3.73 11.60 -68.64
CA LYS A 241 -5.01 11.51 -69.35
C LYS A 241 -5.57 12.86 -69.81
N ARG A 242 -4.87 13.97 -69.57
CA ARG A 242 -5.29 15.36 -69.87
C ARG A 242 -6.63 15.78 -69.24
N ASP A 243 -7.01 15.17 -68.12
CA ASP A 243 -8.22 15.52 -67.36
C ASP A 243 -7.93 16.66 -66.37
N VAL A 244 -8.17 17.89 -66.80
CA VAL A 244 -7.82 19.11 -66.05
C VAL A 244 -8.58 19.22 -64.72
N GLY A 245 -9.85 18.82 -64.69
CA GLY A 245 -10.69 18.90 -63.49
C GLY A 245 -10.19 17.96 -62.40
N ARG A 246 -9.91 16.70 -62.77
CA ARG A 246 -9.40 15.69 -61.84
C ARG A 246 -8.00 16.00 -61.34
N VAL A 247 -7.15 16.62 -62.16
CA VAL A 247 -5.84 17.14 -61.73
C VAL A 247 -5.99 18.21 -60.65
N CYS A 248 -6.89 19.18 -60.85
CA CYS A 248 -7.10 20.27 -59.88
C CYS A 248 -7.58 19.74 -58.53
N PHE A 249 -8.57 18.83 -58.55
CA PHE A 249 -9.09 18.22 -57.33
C PHE A 249 -8.05 17.38 -56.59
N ALA A 250 -7.30 16.53 -57.31
CA ALA A 250 -6.26 15.70 -56.70
C ALA A 250 -5.14 16.55 -56.07
N LYS A 251 -4.72 17.64 -56.73
CA LYS A 251 -3.75 18.59 -56.16
C LYS A 251 -4.26 19.27 -54.89
N LYS A 252 -5.55 19.66 -54.85
CA LYS A 252 -6.19 20.21 -53.65
C LYS A 252 -6.13 19.20 -52.50
N GLN A 253 -6.47 17.94 -52.76
CA GLN A 253 -6.41 16.87 -51.76
C GLN A 253 -4.97 16.64 -51.26
N THR A 254 -3.98 16.54 -52.15
CA THR A 254 -2.56 16.44 -51.76
C THR A 254 -2.15 17.56 -50.80
N LYS A 255 -2.56 18.81 -51.08
CA LYS A 255 -2.28 19.95 -50.20
C LYS A 255 -2.94 19.77 -48.83
N THR A 256 -4.23 19.45 -48.78
CA THR A 256 -4.96 19.24 -47.51
C THR A 256 -4.28 18.17 -46.64
N TRP A 257 -4.00 17.00 -47.19
CA TRP A 257 -3.36 15.91 -46.45
C TRP A 257 -1.90 16.24 -46.06
N GLY A 258 -1.18 16.98 -46.90
CA GLY A 258 0.16 17.49 -46.57
C GLY A 258 0.15 18.46 -45.39
N THR A 259 -0.81 19.39 -45.33
CA THR A 259 -0.95 20.31 -44.21
C THR A 259 -1.28 19.58 -42.91
N LEU A 260 -2.15 18.58 -42.95
CA LEU A 260 -2.45 17.74 -41.76
C LEU A 260 -1.22 16.98 -41.27
N HIS A 261 -0.41 16.44 -42.18
CA HIS A 261 0.85 15.79 -41.85
C HIS A 261 1.83 16.77 -41.14
N GLU A 262 2.01 17.97 -41.68
CA GLU A 262 2.89 19.00 -41.09
C GLU A 262 2.43 19.41 -39.68
N GLN A 263 1.11 19.57 -39.48
CA GLN A 263 0.53 19.90 -38.18
C GLN A 263 0.79 18.79 -37.15
N VAL A 264 0.57 17.52 -37.51
CA VAL A 264 0.82 16.39 -36.62
C VAL A 264 2.30 16.25 -36.29
N VAL A 265 3.20 16.36 -37.27
CA VAL A 265 4.65 16.32 -37.02
C VAL A 265 5.07 17.42 -36.04
N THR A 266 4.53 18.63 -36.20
CA THR A 266 4.80 19.76 -35.30
C THR A 266 4.32 19.47 -33.87
N LEU A 267 3.11 18.90 -33.72
CA LEU A 267 2.57 18.50 -32.41
C LEU A 267 3.40 17.40 -31.74
N ILE A 268 3.85 16.41 -32.52
CA ILE A 268 4.72 15.33 -32.02
C ILE A 268 6.05 15.89 -31.53
N HIS A 269 6.66 16.82 -32.25
CA HIS A 269 7.90 17.46 -31.82
C HIS A 269 7.72 18.25 -30.52
N ARG A 270 6.60 18.97 -30.36
CA ARG A 270 6.27 19.66 -29.10
C ARG A 270 6.08 18.68 -27.95
N PHE A 271 5.40 17.56 -28.18
CA PHE A 271 5.19 16.53 -27.16
C PHE A 271 6.49 15.84 -26.71
N ARG A 272 7.51 15.75 -27.57
CA ARG A 272 8.82 15.17 -27.21
C ARG A 272 9.75 16.12 -26.45
N LEU A 273 9.48 17.42 -26.47
CA LEU A 273 10.28 18.45 -25.79
C LEU A 273 9.74 18.81 -24.40
N ALA A 274 8.50 18.40 -24.09
CA ALA A 274 7.88 18.49 -22.76
C ALA A 274 8.15 17.21 -21.96
#